data_AF-A0A3L7V1X1-F1
#
_entry.id   AF-A0A3L7V1X1-F1
#
_cell.length_a   1.000
_cell.length_b   1.000
_cell.length_c   1.000
_cell.angle_alpha   90.00
_cell.angle_beta   90.00
_cell.angle_gamma   90.00
#
_symmetry.space_group_name_H-M   'P 1'
#
loop_
_entity.id
_entity.type
_entity.pdbx_description
1 polymer ?
#
loop_
_entity_poly.entity_id
_entity_poly.type
_entity_poly.pdbx_seq_one_letter_code
_entity_poly.pdbx_strand_id
1 'polypeptide(L)'
;MSLPHPELNHDGPPGEPRRGFLTQILAAGIGLLVGAVPAVSGLAFFLDPLLRTKKGSGGDGFLKMPVALDALEINGEPQLVKVIMDKVDAWNTYLQQPVGAVFLRRTDKDKIVAFNSRCPHLGCAVDYKSAEKHYYCPCHTSTFALDGTQQNKIPPRDLDSLDVEIRNGTEVWLKFQNFRATTPDKIPVAST
;
A
#
# COMPACT_ATOMS: atom_id res chain seq x y z
N MET A 1 40.55 21.37 96.01
CA MET A 1 39.83 20.10 95.83
C MET A 1 38.85 20.22 94.67
N SER A 2 38.61 19.09 94.00
CA SER A 2 37.64 18.84 92.92
C SER A 2 38.13 19.06 91.47
N LEU A 3 38.70 17.99 90.91
CA LEU A 3 38.62 17.62 89.47
C LEU A 3 37.23 17.01 89.19
N PRO A 4 36.81 16.64 87.96
CA PRO A 4 37.07 17.12 86.58
C PRO A 4 35.76 17.26 85.74
N HIS A 5 35.83 17.60 84.44
CA HIS A 5 35.35 16.75 83.32
C HIS A 5 35.78 17.38 81.98
N PRO A 6 36.31 16.60 81.01
CA PRO A 6 36.61 17.09 79.67
C PRO A 6 35.36 17.01 78.78
N GLU A 7 35.02 18.09 78.08
CA GLU A 7 34.01 18.07 77.04
C GLU A 7 34.54 17.35 75.79
N LEU A 8 33.88 16.26 75.42
CA LEU A 8 34.07 15.60 74.14
C LEU A 8 33.31 16.39 73.06
N ASN A 9 34.02 17.31 72.39
CA ASN A 9 33.54 17.90 71.14
C ASN A 9 33.58 16.83 70.04
N HIS A 10 32.41 16.35 69.64
CA HIS A 10 32.21 15.51 68.45
C HIS A 10 31.64 16.34 67.31
N ASP A 11 32.43 17.30 66.80
CA ASP A 11 32.13 17.98 65.54
C ASP A 11 33.14 17.54 64.47
N GLY A 12 33.00 16.29 64.03
CA GLY A 12 33.52 15.89 62.72
C GLY A 12 32.61 16.47 61.64
N PRO A 13 33.13 17.06 60.56
CA PRO A 13 32.28 17.62 59.50
C PRO A 13 31.38 16.51 58.95
N PRO A 14 30.08 16.79 58.69
CA PRO A 14 29.21 15.79 58.09
C PRO A 14 29.75 15.50 56.68
N GLY A 15 30.51 14.40 56.56
CA GLY A 15 30.94 13.90 55.27
C GLY A 15 29.69 13.58 54.46
N GLU A 16 29.57 14.17 53.27
CA GLU A 16 28.42 13.94 52.39
C GLU A 16 28.13 12.43 52.33
N PRO A 17 26.92 11.99 52.72
CA PRO A 17 26.67 10.58 52.89
C PRO A 17 26.74 9.92 51.51
N ARG A 18 27.58 8.88 51.36
CA ARG A 18 27.67 8.01 50.15
C ARG A 18 26.30 7.51 49.66
N ARG A 19 25.30 7.53 50.55
CA ARG A 19 23.89 7.29 50.26
C ARG A 19 23.33 8.29 49.25
N GLY A 20 23.66 9.59 49.33
CA GLY A 20 23.22 10.60 48.37
C GLY A 20 23.66 10.31 46.93
N PHE A 21 24.92 9.92 46.76
CA PHE A 21 25.47 9.53 45.45
C PHE A 21 24.80 8.27 44.88
N LEU A 22 24.64 7.21 45.69
CA LEU A 22 23.92 6.00 45.31
C LEU A 22 22.45 6.29 44.96
N THR A 23 21.81 7.19 45.71
CA THR A 23 20.41 7.59 45.48
C THR A 23 20.27 8.38 44.19
N GLN A 24 21.24 9.23 43.84
CA GLN A 24 21.27 9.96 42.57
C GLN A 24 21.48 9.03 41.37
N ILE A 25 22.37 8.03 41.47
CA ILE A 25 22.56 7.03 40.40
C ILE A 25 21.29 6.20 40.21
N LEU A 26 20.66 5.74 41.30
CA LEU A 26 19.40 5.01 41.24
C LEU A 26 18.27 5.86 40.65
N ALA A 27 18.13 7.11 41.09
CA ALA A 27 17.12 8.03 40.56
C ALA A 27 17.35 8.34 39.08
N ALA A 28 18.60 8.56 38.66
CA ALA A 28 18.96 8.77 37.26
C ALA A 28 18.70 7.52 36.41
N GLY A 29 19.04 6.32 36.92
CA GLY A 29 18.78 5.06 36.24
C GLY A 29 17.29 4.77 36.04
N ILE A 30 16.48 5.00 37.08
CA ILE A 30 15.02 4.88 37.01
C ILE A 30 14.43 5.94 36.07
N GLY A 31 14.88 7.19 36.17
CA GLY A 31 14.43 8.27 35.29
C GLY A 31 14.75 8.01 33.81
N LEU A 32 15.94 7.46 33.53
CA LEU A 32 16.33 7.05 32.18
C LEU A 32 15.41 5.92 31.67
N LEU A 33 15.15 4.89 32.47
CA LEU A 33 14.28 3.79 32.07
C LEU A 33 12.84 4.26 31.81
N VAL A 34 12.28 5.07 32.71
CA VAL A 34 10.93 5.60 32.60
C VAL A 34 10.81 6.59 31.43
N GLY A 35 11.84 7.40 31.16
CA GLY A 35 11.85 8.34 30.04
C GLY A 35 12.13 7.69 28.69
N ALA A 36 12.95 6.65 28.65
CA ALA A 36 13.36 5.99 27.41
C ALA A 36 12.19 5.26 26.74
N VAL A 37 11.33 4.57 27.50
CA VAL A 37 10.19 3.82 26.94
C VAL A 37 9.24 4.72 26.12
N PRO A 38 8.69 5.83 26.64
CA PRO A 38 7.85 6.74 25.86
C PRO A 38 8.64 7.48 24.77
N ALA A 39 9.91 7.84 24.99
CA ALA A 39 10.72 8.50 23.98
C ALA A 39 10.98 7.59 22.76
N VAL A 40 11.34 6.33 22.98
CA VAL A 40 11.56 5.34 21.92
C VAL A 40 10.26 5.00 21.21
N SER A 41 9.17 4.82 21.96
CA SER A 41 7.85 4.54 21.36
C SER A 41 7.36 5.71 20.51
N GLY A 42 7.52 6.95 20.99
CA GLY A 42 7.16 8.16 20.26
C GLY A 42 8.00 8.36 19.00
N LEU A 43 9.32 8.14 19.10
CA LEU A 43 10.21 8.21 17.94
C LEU A 43 9.89 7.12 16.91
N ALA A 44 9.62 5.89 17.36
CA ALA A 44 9.23 4.79 16.48
C ALA A 44 7.91 5.09 15.75
N PHE A 45 6.90 5.62 16.46
CA PHE A 45 5.64 6.04 15.83
C PHE A 45 5.84 7.17 14.81
N PHE A 46 6.69 8.15 15.12
CA PHE A 46 7.00 9.25 14.21
C PHE A 46 7.76 8.79 12.96
N LEU A 47 8.62 7.79 13.09
CA LEU A 47 9.39 7.22 11.99
C LEU A 47 8.68 6.05 11.27
N ASP A 48 7.56 5.54 11.79
CA ASP A 48 6.80 4.42 11.20
C ASP A 48 6.46 4.65 9.70
N PRO A 49 6.00 5.84 9.27
CA PRO A 49 5.70 6.07 7.85
C PRO A 49 6.91 5.91 6.91
N LEU A 50 8.12 6.18 7.43
CA LEU A 50 9.37 6.03 6.66
C LEU A 50 9.91 4.60 6.70
N LEU A 51 9.65 3.87 7.79
CA LEU A 51 10.17 2.52 8.02
C LEU A 51 9.22 1.43 7.51
N ARG A 52 7.94 1.74 7.29
CA ARG A 52 6.93 0.78 6.85
C ARG A 52 7.12 0.45 5.38
N THR A 53 7.75 -0.70 5.11
CA THR A 53 7.78 -1.28 3.77
C THR A 53 6.36 -1.62 3.32
N LYS A 54 5.96 -1.14 2.13
CA LYS A 54 4.64 -1.44 1.55
C LYS A 54 4.51 -2.95 1.32
N LYS A 55 3.89 -3.66 2.26
CA LYS A 55 3.61 -5.09 2.14
C LYS A 55 2.50 -5.29 1.09
N GLY A 56 2.88 -5.66 -0.14
CA GLY A 56 1.94 -5.97 -1.23
C GLY A 56 2.15 -5.19 -2.54
N SER A 57 3.00 -4.16 -2.53
CA SER A 57 3.54 -3.53 -3.73
C SER A 57 4.95 -4.07 -3.92
N GLY A 58 5.22 -4.81 -4.99
CA GLY A 58 6.62 -4.83 -5.47
C GLY A 58 7.05 -3.37 -5.61
N GLY A 59 8.26 -3.00 -5.21
CA GLY A 59 8.69 -1.60 -5.04
C GLY A 59 8.39 -0.66 -6.23
N ASP A 60 8.08 -1.23 -7.40
CA ASP A 60 7.82 -0.57 -8.68
C ASP A 60 6.32 -0.27 -8.94
N GLY A 61 5.43 -0.53 -7.97
CA GLY A 61 3.99 -0.23 -8.06
C GLY A 61 3.11 -1.38 -8.60
N PHE A 62 3.67 -2.58 -8.73
CA PHE A 62 2.92 -3.76 -9.16
C PHE A 62 2.22 -4.44 -7.99
N LEU A 63 0.97 -4.84 -8.24
CA LEU A 63 0.14 -5.62 -7.34
C LEU A 63 0.03 -7.05 -7.85
N LYS A 64 0.21 -8.03 -6.95
CA LYS A 64 -0.03 -9.44 -7.26
C LYS A 64 -1.53 -9.69 -7.43
N MET A 65 -1.93 -10.24 -8.57
CA MET A 65 -3.31 -10.61 -8.85
C MET A 65 -3.67 -11.92 -8.13
N PRO A 66 -4.93 -12.10 -7.72
CA PRO A 66 -5.39 -13.34 -7.08
C PRO A 66 -5.50 -14.52 -8.05
N VAL A 67 -5.39 -14.27 -9.36
CA VAL A 67 -5.45 -15.26 -10.43
C VAL A 67 -4.05 -15.58 -10.92
N ALA A 68 -3.71 -16.86 -10.97
CA ALA A 68 -2.45 -17.35 -11.53
C ALA A 68 -2.56 -17.56 -13.05
N LEU A 69 -1.42 -17.58 -13.73
CA LEU A 69 -1.34 -17.68 -15.18
C LEU A 69 -1.95 -18.98 -15.75
N ASP A 70 -1.87 -20.07 -14.98
CA ASP A 70 -2.40 -21.39 -15.32
C ASP A 70 -3.94 -21.45 -15.34
N ALA A 71 -4.59 -20.65 -14.51
CA ALA A 71 -6.05 -20.49 -14.50
C ALA A 71 -6.57 -19.73 -15.73
N LEU A 72 -5.69 -19.04 -16.47
CA LEU A 72 -6.05 -18.36 -17.71
C LEU A 72 -5.75 -19.26 -18.92
N GLU A 73 -6.79 -19.60 -19.67
CA GLU A 73 -6.69 -20.37 -20.91
C GLU A 73 -5.96 -19.58 -21.99
N ILE A 74 -5.06 -20.24 -22.72
CA ILE A 74 -4.33 -19.63 -23.84
C ILE A 74 -5.32 -19.31 -24.96
N ASN A 75 -5.35 -18.04 -25.39
CA ASN A 75 -6.30 -17.50 -26.34
C ASN A 75 -7.77 -17.59 -25.92
N GLY A 76 -8.03 -17.90 -24.65
CA GLY A 76 -9.37 -17.98 -24.09
C GLY A 76 -10.05 -16.63 -23.89
N GLU A 77 -11.12 -16.65 -23.11
CA GLU A 77 -11.93 -15.48 -22.80
C GLU A 77 -11.24 -14.57 -21.77
N PRO A 78 -11.39 -13.23 -21.88
CA PRO A 78 -10.96 -12.31 -20.84
C PRO A 78 -11.67 -12.61 -19.50
N GLN A 79 -10.88 -12.77 -18.44
CA GLN A 79 -11.39 -12.92 -17.08
C GLN A 79 -11.45 -11.56 -16.39
N LEU A 80 -12.60 -11.21 -15.82
CA LEU A 80 -12.77 -10.00 -15.02
C LEU A 80 -12.29 -10.25 -13.58
N VAL A 81 -11.21 -9.58 -13.19
CA VAL A 81 -10.57 -9.73 -11.88
C VAL A 81 -10.68 -8.43 -11.09
N LYS A 82 -11.11 -8.52 -9.83
CA LYS A 82 -11.16 -7.37 -8.93
C LYS A 82 -9.76 -7.04 -8.43
N VAL A 83 -9.41 -5.76 -8.47
CA VAL A 83 -8.18 -5.23 -7.92
C VAL A 83 -8.42 -4.85 -6.47
N ILE A 84 -7.71 -5.53 -5.57
CA ILE A 84 -7.81 -5.33 -4.12
C ILE A 84 -6.56 -4.62 -3.62
N MET A 85 -6.72 -3.45 -3.02
CA MET A 85 -5.62 -2.73 -2.39
C MET A 85 -6.09 -2.04 -1.12
N ASP A 86 -5.14 -1.67 -0.28
CA ASP A 86 -5.42 -0.84 0.89
C ASP A 86 -5.66 0.59 0.41
N LYS A 87 -6.76 1.18 0.86
CA LYS A 87 -7.15 2.56 0.54
C LYS A 87 -6.80 3.46 1.71
N VAL A 88 -5.99 4.48 1.46
CA VAL A 88 -5.57 5.44 2.49
C VAL A 88 -6.20 6.78 2.16
N ASP A 89 -7.06 7.28 3.06
CA ASP A 89 -7.55 8.66 2.99
C ASP A 89 -6.84 9.55 4.02
N ALA A 90 -7.31 10.79 4.17
CA ALA A 90 -6.68 11.77 5.05
C ALA A 90 -6.68 11.37 6.54
N TRP A 91 -7.55 10.45 6.97
CA TRP A 91 -7.79 10.14 8.38
C TRP A 91 -7.84 8.63 8.69
N ASN A 92 -8.08 7.77 7.70
CA ASN A 92 -8.30 6.34 7.85
C ASN A 92 -7.55 5.52 6.79
N THR A 93 -7.22 4.29 7.15
CA THR A 93 -6.74 3.26 6.21
C THR A 93 -7.74 2.11 6.20
N TYR A 94 -8.31 1.85 5.02
CA TYR A 94 -9.20 0.72 4.79
C TYR A 94 -8.41 -0.40 4.12
N LEU A 95 -8.28 -1.53 4.81
CA LEU A 95 -7.57 -2.69 4.29
C LEU A 95 -8.42 -3.43 3.25
N GLN A 96 -7.74 -3.98 2.25
CA GLN A 96 -8.31 -4.95 1.29
C GLN A 96 -9.60 -4.46 0.59
N GLN A 97 -9.61 -3.22 0.13
CA GLN A 97 -10.77 -2.66 -0.57
C GLN A 97 -10.70 -2.95 -2.08
N PRO A 98 -11.85 -3.29 -2.71
CA PRO A 98 -11.93 -3.39 -4.16
C PRO A 98 -11.91 -1.99 -4.77
N VAL A 99 -10.78 -1.57 -5.33
CA VAL A 99 -10.61 -0.23 -5.93
C VAL A 99 -11.02 -0.16 -7.40
N GLY A 100 -11.19 -1.32 -8.04
CA GLY A 100 -11.55 -1.42 -9.44
C GLY A 100 -11.54 -2.87 -9.92
N ALA A 101 -11.71 -3.06 -11.22
CA ALA A 101 -11.57 -4.34 -11.87
C ALA A 101 -10.81 -4.20 -13.19
N VAL A 102 -10.21 -5.31 -13.61
CA VAL A 102 -9.40 -5.40 -14.81
C VAL A 102 -9.76 -6.68 -15.56
N PHE A 103 -9.73 -6.62 -16.87
CA PHE A 103 -9.78 -7.80 -17.71
C PHE A 103 -8.37 -8.34 -17.89
N LEU A 104 -8.17 -9.61 -17.58
CA LEU A 104 -6.93 -10.35 -17.86
C LEU A 104 -7.21 -11.37 -18.95
N ARG A 105 -6.40 -11.37 -20.00
CA ARG A 105 -6.48 -12.37 -21.06
C ARG A 105 -5.11 -12.87 -21.43
N ARG A 106 -4.93 -14.20 -21.42
CA ARG A 106 -3.70 -14.85 -21.87
C ARG A 106 -3.76 -15.03 -23.38
N THR A 107 -2.87 -14.36 -24.10
CA THR A 107 -2.82 -14.40 -25.58
C THR A 107 -1.83 -15.43 -26.10
N ASP A 108 -0.86 -15.83 -25.29
CA ASP A 108 0.14 -16.84 -25.62
C ASP A 108 0.63 -17.52 -24.33
N LYS A 109 1.51 -18.52 -24.45
CA LYS A 109 2.08 -19.25 -23.31
C LYS A 109 2.63 -18.31 -22.24
N ASP A 110 3.39 -17.30 -22.64
CA ASP A 110 4.02 -16.34 -21.71
C ASP A 110 3.61 -14.89 -22.01
N LYS A 111 2.42 -14.70 -22.59
CA LYS A 111 1.88 -13.37 -22.90
C LYS A 111 0.49 -13.19 -22.32
N ILE A 112 0.33 -12.10 -21.60
CA ILE A 112 -0.92 -11.68 -21.01
C ILE A 112 -1.16 -10.22 -21.36
N VAL A 113 -2.41 -9.88 -21.66
CA VAL A 113 -2.86 -8.51 -21.85
C VAL A 113 -3.84 -8.17 -20.73
N ALA A 114 -3.77 -6.91 -20.27
CA ALA A 114 -4.63 -6.40 -19.24
C ALA A 114 -5.30 -5.11 -19.69
N PHE A 115 -6.62 -5.01 -19.49
CA PHE A 115 -7.39 -3.81 -19.76
C PHE A 115 -8.16 -3.37 -18.52
N ASN A 116 -8.24 -2.07 -18.29
CA ASN A 116 -9.09 -1.51 -17.25
C ASN A 116 -10.56 -1.78 -17.60
N SER A 117 -11.38 -2.23 -16.65
CA SER A 117 -12.82 -2.41 -16.88
C SER A 117 -13.60 -1.09 -16.87
N ARG A 118 -12.91 0.05 -16.87
CA ARG A 118 -13.49 1.40 -16.89
C ARG A 118 -13.50 1.96 -18.30
N CYS A 119 -14.67 2.34 -18.79
CA CYS A 119 -14.84 2.90 -20.12
C CYS A 119 -14.17 4.30 -20.23
N PRO A 120 -13.32 4.55 -21.25
CA PRO A 120 -12.69 5.85 -21.49
C PRO A 120 -13.65 7.02 -21.73
N HIS A 121 -14.92 6.73 -22.06
CA HIS A 121 -15.94 7.77 -22.33
C HIS A 121 -16.30 8.57 -21.06
N LEU A 122 -16.94 7.92 -20.09
CA LEU A 122 -17.42 8.54 -18.83
C LEU A 122 -17.08 7.71 -17.58
N GLY A 123 -16.36 6.60 -17.75
CA GLY A 123 -15.94 5.74 -16.64
C GLY A 123 -16.96 4.71 -16.18
N CYS A 124 -18.00 4.40 -16.97
CA CYS A 124 -18.87 3.26 -16.71
C CYS A 124 -18.11 1.93 -16.72
N ALA A 125 -18.63 0.93 -16.01
CA ALA A 125 -18.10 -0.42 -16.07
C ALA A 125 -18.34 -1.03 -17.47
N VAL A 126 -17.28 -1.57 -18.04
CA VAL A 126 -17.26 -2.36 -19.28
C VAL A 126 -17.43 -3.82 -18.90
N ASP A 127 -18.23 -4.54 -19.68
CA ASP A 127 -18.46 -5.97 -19.56
C ASP A 127 -17.86 -6.70 -20.76
N TYR A 128 -17.60 -8.01 -20.66
CA TYR A 128 -17.21 -8.84 -21.79
C TYR A 128 -18.41 -9.63 -22.29
N LYS A 129 -18.69 -9.57 -23.59
CA LYS A 129 -19.74 -10.39 -24.20
C LYS A 129 -19.10 -11.56 -24.96
N SER A 130 -19.26 -12.76 -24.40
CA SER A 130 -18.70 -14.00 -24.95
C SER A 130 -19.25 -14.33 -26.36
N ALA A 131 -20.54 -14.14 -26.59
CA ALA A 131 -21.18 -14.45 -27.87
C ALA A 131 -20.62 -13.59 -29.02
N GLU A 132 -20.41 -12.31 -28.78
CA GLU A 132 -19.90 -11.34 -29.76
C GLU A 132 -18.37 -11.17 -29.73
N LYS A 133 -17.70 -11.75 -28.72
CA LYS A 133 -16.25 -11.67 -28.49
C LYS A 133 -15.73 -10.24 -28.46
N HIS A 134 -16.43 -9.36 -27.75
CA HIS A 134 -16.03 -7.97 -27.58
C HIS A 134 -16.22 -7.48 -26.16
N TYR A 135 -15.62 -6.34 -25.85
CA TYR A 135 -15.95 -5.59 -24.64
C TYR A 135 -17.07 -4.60 -24.95
N TYR A 136 -18.04 -4.49 -24.05
CA TYR A 136 -19.25 -3.70 -24.23
C TYR A 136 -19.54 -2.82 -23.02
N CYS A 137 -19.77 -1.53 -23.27
CA CYS A 137 -20.20 -0.56 -22.28
C CYS A 137 -21.69 -0.19 -22.51
N PRO A 138 -22.60 -0.52 -21.59
CA PRO A 138 -24.04 -0.31 -21.80
C PRO A 138 -24.49 1.14 -21.79
N CYS A 139 -23.71 2.06 -21.18
CA CYS A 139 -24.13 3.45 -20.99
C CYS A 139 -24.43 4.19 -22.31
N HIS A 140 -23.59 3.99 -23.32
CA HIS A 140 -23.73 4.62 -24.64
C HIS A 140 -23.21 3.65 -25.71
N THR A 141 -23.44 2.36 -25.52
CA THR A 141 -23.12 1.30 -26.50
C THR A 141 -21.68 1.30 -27.03
N SER A 142 -20.69 1.75 -26.24
CA SER A 142 -19.28 1.69 -26.65
C SER A 142 -18.81 0.24 -26.73
N THR A 143 -18.12 -0.10 -27.81
CA THR A 143 -17.61 -1.44 -28.08
C THR A 143 -16.12 -1.42 -28.34
N PHE A 144 -15.41 -2.44 -27.86
CA PHE A 144 -13.98 -2.61 -28.07
C PHE A 144 -13.66 -4.05 -28.48
N ALA A 145 -12.72 -4.23 -29.39
CA ALA A 145 -12.22 -5.54 -29.78
C ALA A 145 -11.41 -6.19 -28.63
N LEU A 146 -11.07 -7.48 -28.77
CA LEU A 146 -10.29 -8.24 -27.78
C LEU A 146 -8.88 -7.67 -27.53
N ASP A 147 -8.36 -6.87 -28.45
CA ASP A 147 -7.10 -6.14 -28.35
C ASP A 147 -7.28 -4.74 -27.73
N GLY A 148 -8.50 -4.39 -27.31
CA GLY A 148 -8.85 -3.10 -26.73
C GLY A 148 -9.23 -2.03 -27.75
N THR A 149 -9.07 -2.27 -29.05
CA THR A 149 -9.34 -1.26 -30.09
C THR A 149 -10.81 -0.86 -30.11
N GLN A 150 -11.09 0.45 -30.02
CA GLN A 150 -12.46 0.95 -30.10
C GLN A 150 -13.10 0.64 -31.46
N GLN A 151 -14.35 0.18 -31.44
CA GLN A 151 -15.09 -0.21 -32.65
C GLN A 151 -16.12 0.86 -33.07
N ASN A 152 -16.33 1.89 -32.25
CA ASN A 152 -17.15 3.05 -32.59
C ASN A 152 -16.52 4.35 -32.10
N LYS A 153 -17.09 5.49 -32.52
CA LYS A 153 -16.57 6.84 -32.24
C LYS A 153 -17.04 7.44 -30.91
N ILE A 154 -17.72 6.65 -30.09
CA ILE A 154 -18.31 7.10 -28.82
C ILE A 154 -17.23 7.27 -27.75
N PRO A 155 -16.38 6.25 -27.47
CA PRO A 155 -15.22 6.48 -26.65
C PRO A 155 -14.21 7.37 -27.41
N PRO A 156 -13.47 8.24 -26.70
CA PRO A 156 -12.47 9.11 -27.32
C PRO A 156 -11.16 8.38 -27.68
N ARG A 157 -10.97 7.15 -27.20
CA ARG A 157 -9.78 6.31 -27.37
C ARG A 157 -10.10 4.84 -27.09
N ASP A 158 -9.15 3.97 -27.42
CA ASP A 158 -9.17 2.53 -27.12
C ASP A 158 -9.28 2.24 -25.62
N LEU A 159 -9.69 1.02 -25.28
CA LEU A 159 -9.77 0.57 -23.91
C LEU A 159 -8.41 0.69 -23.21
N ASP A 160 -8.42 1.12 -21.96
CA ASP A 160 -7.19 1.48 -21.26
C ASP A 160 -6.37 0.24 -20.90
N SER A 161 -5.33 -0.04 -21.70
CA SER A 161 -4.31 -1.06 -21.42
C SER A 161 -3.53 -0.77 -20.14
N LEU A 162 -3.19 -1.81 -19.38
CA LEU A 162 -2.44 -1.74 -18.14
C LEU A 162 -1.14 -2.56 -18.24
N ASP A 163 -0.11 -2.11 -17.51
CA ASP A 163 1.15 -2.86 -17.44
C ASP A 163 0.96 -4.13 -16.62
N VAL A 164 1.37 -5.25 -17.20
CA VAL A 164 1.25 -6.57 -16.60
C VAL A 164 2.51 -7.37 -16.86
N GLU A 165 2.97 -8.07 -15.83
CA GLU A 165 4.19 -8.87 -15.83
C GLU A 165 3.88 -10.25 -15.28
N ILE A 166 4.56 -11.26 -15.82
CA ILE A 166 4.56 -12.60 -15.27
C ILE A 166 5.84 -12.75 -14.44
N ARG A 167 5.70 -13.01 -13.14
CA ARG A 167 6.84 -13.26 -12.24
C ARG A 167 6.79 -14.70 -11.74
N ASN A 168 7.96 -15.28 -11.48
CA ASN A 168 8.07 -16.65 -10.95
C ASN A 168 7.35 -17.72 -11.81
N GLY A 169 7.16 -17.46 -13.12
CA GLY A 169 6.55 -18.36 -14.10
C GLY A 169 5.02 -18.51 -14.02
N THR A 170 4.40 -18.22 -12.88
CA THR A 170 2.95 -18.42 -12.66
C THR A 170 2.23 -17.20 -12.11
N GLU A 171 2.94 -16.26 -11.48
CA GLU A 171 2.32 -15.13 -10.81
C GLU A 171 2.05 -13.99 -11.79
N VAL A 172 0.83 -13.48 -11.81
CA VAL A 172 0.45 -12.31 -12.58
C VAL A 172 0.57 -11.07 -11.69
N TRP A 173 1.39 -10.12 -12.10
CA TRP A 173 1.61 -8.85 -11.44
C TRP A 173 1.12 -7.73 -12.33
N LEU A 174 0.27 -6.84 -11.81
CA LEU A 174 -0.36 -5.78 -12.59
C LEU A 174 -0.16 -4.43 -11.92
N LYS A 175 0.18 -3.41 -12.71
CA LYS A 175 0.23 -2.03 -12.27
C LYS A 175 -1.12 -1.37 -12.51
N PHE A 176 -1.93 -1.30 -11.46
CA PHE A 176 -3.28 -0.74 -11.57
C PHE A 176 -3.23 0.78 -11.69
N GLN A 177 -3.85 1.30 -12.76
CA GLN A 177 -3.89 2.73 -13.06
C GLN A 177 -5.25 3.10 -13.64
N ASN A 178 -5.88 4.13 -13.06
CA ASN A 178 -7.06 4.76 -13.66
C ASN A 178 -6.62 5.93 -14.53
N PHE A 179 -7.37 6.19 -15.59
CA PHE A 179 -7.12 7.31 -16.50
C PHE A 179 -8.31 8.26 -16.52
N ARG A 180 -8.06 9.52 -16.89
CA ARG A 180 -9.11 10.53 -17.02
C ARG A 180 -10.05 10.13 -18.17
N ALA A 181 -11.36 10.16 -17.90
CA ALA A 181 -12.37 9.93 -18.92
C ALA A 181 -12.51 11.14 -19.85
N THR A 182 -13.15 10.95 -21.01
CA THR A 182 -13.51 12.03 -21.95
C THR A 182 -12.32 12.76 -22.58
N THR A 183 -11.13 12.14 -22.56
CA THR A 183 -9.92 12.69 -23.18
C THR A 183 -9.35 11.69 -24.18
N PRO A 184 -8.82 12.12 -25.33
CA PRO A 184 -8.17 11.20 -26.27
C PRO A 184 -6.87 10.63 -25.67
N ASP A 185 -6.21 11.39 -24.80
CA ASP A 185 -4.95 10.99 -24.17
C ASP A 185 -5.17 10.13 -22.90
N LYS A 186 -4.27 9.17 -22.67
CA LYS A 186 -4.23 8.36 -21.45
C LYS A 186 -3.56 9.13 -20.31
N ILE A 187 -4.31 10.04 -19.68
CA ILE A 187 -3.83 10.85 -18.55
C ILE A 187 -4.05 10.08 -17.24
N PRO A 188 -3.00 9.65 -16.50
CA PRO A 188 -3.16 8.90 -15.26
C PRO A 188 -3.79 9.75 -14.16
N VAL A 189 -4.67 9.14 -13.38
CA VAL A 189 -5.33 9.72 -12.21
C VAL A 189 -4.83 9.00 -10.97
N ALA A 190 -4.53 9.73 -9.89
CA ALA A 190 -4.10 9.13 -8.64
C ALA A 190 -5.13 8.08 -8.18
N SER A 191 -4.65 6.86 -7.93
CA SER A 191 -5.41 5.78 -7.32
C SER A 191 -5.56 6.10 -5.82
N THR A 192 -6.50 6.98 -5.48
CA THR A 192 -6.84 7.31 -4.08
C THR A 192 -7.55 6.17 -3.39
#